data_AF-A0A7C3G7H6-F1
#
_entry.id   AF-A0A7C3G7H6-F1
#
_cell.length_a   1.000
_cell.length_b   1.000
_cell.length_c   1.000
_cell.angle_alpha   90.00
_cell.angle_beta   90.00
_cell.angle_gamma   90.00
#
_symmetry.space_group_name_H-M   'P 1'
#
loop_
_entity.id
_entity.type
_entity.pdbx_description
1 polymer ?
#
loop_
_entity_poly.entity_id
_entity_poly.type
_entity_poly.pdbx_seq_one_letter_code
_entity_poly.pdbx_strand_id
1 'polypeptide(L)'
;MSLDQKQKIIIALATFFFITLIIVAWVEGGRRRVVKAPDAVVTSENKDCVDCHRVKSPGIVGQWEISTHAKSGIGCVQCHAAEEGDVDGYEHEGRLIATVVSPKDCAQCHEREAAEFQASHHASAGQILGSLDNVLAEVVEGFVEFDAQGNKIKASPAAVSGCLQCHGAEIKVLENGKLDPATWPNTGIGRLNPDGSRGSCSACHLRHNFSRAQARAPENCGRCHLGPDHPQKEIYEESKHGIAFAANRSRFEPMMEEKEWIPGKHFEQGPTCSVCHMGATKNLPITHDVGERISWTLRPPVSEKIDAAAIKAGKRVKSWQD
;
A
#
# COMPACT_ATOMS: atom_id res chain seq x y z
N MET A 1 -16.63 -15.40 -63.65
CA MET A 1 -15.37 -15.65 -62.91
C MET A 1 -15.12 -17.14 -62.88
N SER A 2 -14.01 -17.61 -63.44
CA SER A 2 -13.65 -19.04 -63.50
C SER A 2 -13.38 -19.61 -62.10
N LEU A 3 -13.40 -20.94 -61.96
CA LEU A 3 -13.04 -21.64 -60.72
C LEU A 3 -11.63 -21.23 -60.25
N ASP A 4 -10.68 -21.14 -61.20
CA ASP A 4 -9.30 -20.72 -60.96
C ASP A 4 -9.21 -19.27 -60.44
N GLN A 5 -10.03 -18.35 -60.98
CA GLN A 5 -10.11 -16.98 -60.48
C GLN A 5 -10.70 -16.92 -59.05
N LYS A 6 -11.71 -17.75 -58.74
CA LYS A 6 -12.27 -17.86 -57.39
C LYS A 6 -11.24 -18.40 -56.39
N GLN A 7 -10.49 -19.43 -56.77
CA GLN A 7 -9.44 -20.01 -55.93
C GLN A 7 -8.33 -18.99 -55.65
N LYS A 8 -7.87 -18.25 -56.67
CA LYS A 8 -6.87 -17.19 -56.50
C LYS A 8 -7.33 -16.08 -55.55
N ILE A 9 -8.58 -15.65 -55.65
CA ILE A 9 -9.15 -14.63 -54.75
C ILE A 9 -9.25 -15.16 -53.32
N ILE A 10 -9.73 -16.40 -53.12
CA ILE A 10 -9.82 -17.00 -51.79
C ILE A 10 -8.44 -17.14 -51.15
N ILE A 11 -7.43 -17.59 -51.90
CA ILE A 11 -6.04 -17.71 -51.42
C ILE A 11 -5.49 -16.32 -51.04
N ALA A 12 -5.71 -15.30 -51.86
CA ALA A 12 -5.26 -13.93 -51.57
C ALA A 12 -5.90 -13.37 -50.30
N LEU A 13 -7.23 -13.53 -50.15
CA LEU A 13 -7.95 -13.08 -48.96
C LEU A 13 -7.54 -13.84 -47.69
N ALA A 14 -7.37 -15.17 -47.77
CA ALA A 14 -6.92 -15.99 -46.65
C ALA A 14 -5.49 -15.62 -46.22
N THR A 15 -4.60 -15.38 -47.19
CA THR A 15 -3.23 -14.95 -46.92
C THR A 15 -3.20 -13.56 -46.28
N PHE A 16 -3.98 -12.62 -46.80
CA PHE A 16 -4.12 -11.28 -46.22
C PHE A 16 -4.65 -11.34 -44.77
N PHE A 17 -5.70 -12.13 -44.54
CA PHE A 17 -6.27 -12.31 -43.21
C PHE A 17 -5.25 -12.94 -42.23
N PHE A 18 -4.52 -13.97 -42.66
CA PHE A 18 -3.49 -14.61 -41.85
C PHE A 18 -2.33 -13.66 -41.50
N ILE A 19 -1.86 -12.87 -42.46
CA ILE A 19 -0.84 -11.83 -42.21
C ILE A 19 -1.37 -10.81 -41.20
N THR A 20 -2.62 -10.39 -41.34
CA THR A 20 -3.24 -9.44 -40.39
C THR A 20 -3.30 -10.03 -38.98
N LEU A 21 -3.66 -11.32 -38.84
CA LEU A 21 -3.65 -11.99 -37.54
C LEU A 21 -2.24 -12.09 -36.94
N ILE A 22 -1.21 -12.34 -37.74
CA ILE A 22 0.19 -12.35 -37.26
C ILE A 22 0.60 -10.95 -36.78
N ILE A 23 0.26 -9.91 -37.52
CA ILE A 23 0.57 -8.52 -37.13
C ILE A 23 -0.16 -8.16 -35.83
N VAL A 24 -1.45 -8.48 -35.71
CA VAL A 24 -2.21 -8.24 -34.47
C VAL A 24 -1.62 -9.04 -33.32
N ALA A 25 -1.29 -10.31 -33.51
CA ALA A 25 -0.65 -11.14 -32.49
C ALA A 25 0.72 -10.58 -32.08
N TRP A 26 1.49 -10.00 -33.00
CA TRP A 26 2.77 -9.37 -32.71
C TRP A 26 2.61 -8.03 -31.97
N VAL A 27 1.68 -7.17 -32.41
CA VAL A 27 1.39 -5.88 -31.78
C VAL A 27 0.79 -6.06 -30.39
N GLU A 28 -0.24 -6.91 -30.25
CA GLU A 28 -0.90 -7.18 -28.98
C GLU A 28 -0.04 -8.06 -28.06
N GLY A 29 0.73 -9.00 -28.62
CA GLY A 29 1.73 -9.77 -27.88
C GLY A 29 2.87 -8.90 -27.36
N GLY A 30 3.26 -7.87 -28.11
CA GLY A 30 4.24 -6.85 -27.70
C GLY A 30 3.71 -5.90 -26.62
N ARG A 31 2.43 -5.50 -26.69
CA ARG A 31 1.76 -4.66 -25.68
C ARG A 31 1.68 -5.28 -24.29
N ARG A 32 1.78 -6.61 -24.17
CA ARG A 32 1.82 -7.33 -22.88
C ARG A 32 3.18 -7.30 -22.19
N ARG A 33 4.22 -6.72 -22.78
CA ARG A 33 5.48 -6.49 -22.05
C ARG A 33 5.25 -5.35 -21.07
N VAL A 34 5.31 -5.68 -19.78
CA VAL A 34 5.45 -4.69 -18.71
C VAL A 34 6.53 -3.71 -19.14
N VAL A 35 6.20 -2.41 -19.12
CA VAL A 35 7.12 -1.35 -19.55
C VAL A 35 8.41 -1.51 -18.76
N LYS A 36 9.46 -2.02 -19.40
CA LYS A 36 10.79 -2.07 -18.80
C LYS A 36 11.22 -0.62 -18.66
N ALA A 37 11.31 -0.12 -17.43
CA ALA A 37 11.86 1.21 -17.21
C ALA A 37 13.33 1.20 -17.66
N PRO A 38 13.74 2.09 -18.57
CA PRO A 38 15.12 2.15 -19.05
C PRO A 38 16.14 2.52 -17.95
N ASP A 39 15.68 3.04 -16.81
CA ASP A 39 16.52 3.61 -15.75
C ASP A 39 16.70 2.71 -14.51
N ALA A 40 16.20 1.48 -14.52
CA ALA A 40 16.35 0.57 -13.38
C ALA A 40 17.81 0.13 -13.22
N VAL A 41 18.39 0.35 -12.04
CA VAL A 41 19.75 -0.07 -11.69
C VAL A 41 19.70 -1.44 -11.02
N VAL A 42 20.10 -2.48 -11.77
CA VAL A 42 20.21 -3.86 -11.24
C VAL A 42 21.65 -4.07 -10.77
N THR A 43 21.86 -4.11 -9.46
CA THR A 43 23.18 -4.43 -8.87
C THR A 43 23.50 -5.93 -9.00
N SER A 44 24.77 -6.29 -8.88
CA SER A 44 25.20 -7.70 -8.90
C SER A 44 24.50 -8.55 -7.84
N GLU A 45 24.30 -7.99 -6.65
CA GLU A 45 23.61 -8.64 -5.53
C GLU A 45 22.16 -9.02 -5.84
N ASN A 46 21.49 -8.24 -6.70
CA ASN A 46 20.09 -8.42 -7.07
C ASN A 46 19.89 -9.14 -8.40
N LYS A 47 20.97 -9.40 -9.15
CA LYS A 47 20.89 -9.93 -10.50
C LYS A 47 20.12 -11.25 -10.55
N ASP A 48 20.45 -12.19 -9.67
CA ASP A 48 19.83 -13.51 -9.65
C ASP A 48 18.34 -13.43 -9.27
N CYS A 49 18.02 -12.59 -8.28
CA CYS A 49 16.64 -12.31 -7.87
C CYS A 49 15.84 -11.75 -9.05
N VAL A 50 16.35 -10.69 -9.69
CA VAL A 50 15.67 -10.02 -10.81
C VAL A 50 15.53 -10.95 -12.02
N ASP A 51 16.57 -11.68 -12.39
CA ASP A 51 16.54 -12.55 -13.58
C ASP A 51 15.54 -13.70 -13.40
N CYS A 52 15.52 -14.35 -12.23
CA CYS A 52 14.55 -15.42 -11.93
C CYS A 52 13.12 -14.87 -11.79
N HIS A 53 12.92 -13.82 -10.99
CA HIS A 53 11.60 -13.25 -10.74
C HIS A 53 11.02 -12.50 -11.94
N ARG A 54 11.83 -12.11 -12.92
CA ARG A 54 11.31 -11.57 -14.19
C ARG A 54 10.51 -12.63 -14.95
N VAL A 55 10.86 -13.90 -14.79
CA VAL A 55 10.14 -15.03 -15.39
C VAL A 55 9.02 -15.51 -14.46
N LYS A 56 9.32 -15.68 -13.17
CA LYS A 56 8.37 -16.28 -12.20
C LYS A 56 7.28 -15.32 -11.73
N SER A 57 7.60 -14.03 -11.59
CA SER A 57 6.71 -12.99 -11.09
C SER A 57 6.92 -11.66 -11.84
N PRO A 58 6.69 -11.62 -13.16
CA PRO A 58 7.01 -10.46 -14.01
C PRO A 58 6.36 -9.15 -13.54
N GLY A 59 5.17 -9.24 -12.91
CA GLY A 59 4.48 -8.07 -12.37
C GLY A 59 5.24 -7.41 -11.21
N ILE A 60 5.86 -8.20 -10.32
CA ILE A 60 6.65 -7.68 -9.19
C ILE A 60 7.88 -6.96 -9.70
N VAL A 61 8.64 -7.62 -10.59
CA VAL A 61 9.85 -7.02 -11.18
C VAL A 61 9.50 -5.77 -11.97
N GLY A 62 8.43 -5.80 -12.77
CA GLY A 62 8.02 -4.62 -13.54
C GLY A 62 7.56 -3.44 -12.68
N GLN A 63 6.87 -3.68 -11.56
CA GLN A 63 6.56 -2.64 -10.59
C GLN A 63 7.82 -2.07 -9.93
N TRP A 64 8.76 -2.93 -9.55
CA TRP A 64 10.03 -2.49 -8.98
C TRP A 64 10.83 -1.68 -10.00
N GLU A 65 10.93 -2.09 -11.26
CA GLU A 65 11.71 -1.40 -12.29
C GLU A 65 11.28 0.06 -12.49
N ILE A 66 9.98 0.36 -12.37
CA ILE A 66 9.47 1.74 -12.49
C ILE A 66 9.63 2.57 -11.20
N SER A 67 10.06 1.96 -10.09
CA SER A 67 10.18 2.60 -8.78
C SER A 67 11.37 3.55 -8.69
N THR A 68 11.32 4.47 -7.74
CA THR A 68 12.49 5.29 -7.36
C THR A 68 13.59 4.44 -6.71
N HIS A 69 13.21 3.35 -6.01
CA HIS A 69 14.17 2.42 -5.40
C HIS A 69 15.05 1.75 -6.45
N ALA A 70 14.47 1.21 -7.53
CA ALA A 70 15.24 0.61 -8.62
C ALA A 70 16.20 1.62 -9.28
N LYS A 71 15.75 2.86 -9.51
CA LYS A 71 16.62 3.93 -10.04
C LYS A 71 17.78 4.28 -9.11
N SER A 72 17.61 4.04 -7.81
CA SER A 72 18.61 4.32 -6.77
C SER A 72 19.47 3.09 -6.43
N GLY A 73 19.32 1.98 -7.15
CA GLY A 73 20.06 0.74 -6.90
C GLY A 73 19.56 -0.06 -5.68
N ILE A 74 18.44 0.32 -5.08
CA ILE A 74 17.79 -0.44 -4.01
C ILE A 74 16.95 -1.56 -4.64
N GLY A 75 17.42 -2.79 -4.50
CA GLY A 75 16.81 -3.97 -5.09
C GLY A 75 16.06 -4.84 -4.09
N CYS A 76 15.86 -6.10 -4.48
CA CYS A 76 15.16 -7.12 -3.71
C CYS A 76 15.85 -7.37 -2.36
N VAL A 77 17.16 -7.62 -2.35
CA VAL A 77 17.89 -8.07 -1.16
C VAL A 77 18.05 -6.97 -0.13
N GLN A 78 18.08 -5.69 -0.54
CA GLN A 78 18.14 -4.56 0.40
C GLN A 78 16.89 -4.45 1.28
N CYS A 79 15.76 -5.05 0.87
CA CYS A 79 14.53 -5.06 1.67
C CYS A 79 14.20 -6.44 2.23
N HIS A 80 14.53 -7.52 1.50
CA HIS A 80 14.10 -8.88 1.83
C HIS A 80 15.18 -9.72 2.49
N ALA A 81 16.44 -9.28 2.55
CA ALA A 81 17.47 -10.03 3.27
C ALA A 81 17.05 -10.15 4.75
N ALA A 82 17.16 -11.35 5.28
CA ALA A 82 16.93 -11.65 6.69
C ALA A 82 18.24 -12.07 7.35
N GLU A 83 18.30 -11.92 8.67
CA GLU A 83 19.41 -12.33 9.51
C GLU A 83 19.12 -13.67 10.18
N GLU A 84 20.19 -14.36 10.59
CA GLU A 84 20.04 -15.60 11.35
C GLU A 84 19.34 -15.31 12.69
N GLY A 85 18.21 -15.96 12.93
CA GLY A 85 17.37 -15.72 14.10
C GLY A 85 16.11 -14.92 13.82
N ASP A 86 15.95 -14.34 12.62
CA ASP A 86 14.68 -13.76 12.20
C ASP A 86 13.61 -14.85 12.12
N VAL A 87 12.51 -14.63 12.84
CA VAL A 87 11.48 -15.65 13.03
C VAL A 87 10.76 -16.04 11.74
N ASP A 88 10.69 -15.13 10.77
CA ASP A 88 10.13 -15.33 9.43
C ASP A 88 11.18 -15.49 8.34
N GLY A 89 12.46 -15.61 8.71
CA GLY A 89 13.55 -15.91 7.81
C GLY A 89 13.46 -17.34 7.26
N TYR A 90 13.69 -17.50 5.96
CA TYR A 90 13.81 -18.81 5.31
C TYR A 90 14.81 -18.78 4.15
N GLU A 91 15.41 -19.95 3.87
CA GLU A 91 16.34 -20.13 2.75
C GLU A 91 15.60 -20.10 1.40
N HIS A 92 16.10 -19.28 0.48
CA HIS A 92 15.59 -19.17 -0.88
C HIS A 92 16.74 -18.99 -1.88
N GLU A 93 16.99 -20.02 -2.69
CA GLU A 93 18.03 -20.02 -3.73
C GLU A 93 19.43 -19.63 -3.18
N GLY A 94 19.77 -20.14 -1.97
CA GLY A 94 21.06 -19.90 -1.31
C GLY A 94 21.18 -18.54 -0.61
N ARG A 95 20.06 -17.87 -0.33
CA ARG A 95 20.00 -16.64 0.46
C ARG A 95 18.93 -16.78 1.53
N LEU A 96 19.23 -16.29 2.74
CA LEU A 96 18.25 -16.13 3.80
C LEU A 96 17.43 -14.87 3.55
N ILE A 97 16.11 -15.02 3.42
CA ILE A 97 15.19 -13.91 3.16
C ILE A 97 13.96 -13.95 4.06
N ALA A 98 13.32 -12.80 4.24
CA ALA A 98 11.99 -12.67 4.82
C ALA A 98 11.00 -12.16 3.76
N THR A 99 9.79 -12.73 3.75
CA THR A 99 8.71 -12.23 2.88
C THR A 99 8.14 -10.90 3.40
N VAL A 100 8.10 -10.71 4.73
CA VAL A 100 7.48 -9.55 5.36
C VAL A 100 8.50 -8.44 5.56
N VAL A 101 8.47 -7.44 4.67
CA VAL A 101 9.22 -6.20 4.91
C VAL A 101 8.42 -5.34 5.90
N SER A 102 9.07 -5.00 7.02
CA SER A 102 8.52 -4.27 8.16
C SER A 102 8.94 -2.78 8.15
N PRO A 103 8.32 -1.93 9.00
CA PRO A 103 8.82 -0.59 9.26
C PRO A 103 10.28 -0.50 9.74
N LYS A 104 10.83 -1.52 10.42
CA LYS A 104 12.25 -1.52 10.83
C LYS A 104 13.19 -1.66 9.63
N ASP A 105 12.83 -2.49 8.65
CA ASP A 105 13.61 -2.60 7.40
C ASP A 105 13.59 -1.26 6.66
N CYS A 106 12.42 -0.62 6.60
CA CYS A 106 12.29 0.71 6.00
C CYS A 106 13.14 1.75 6.73
N ALA A 107 13.22 1.67 8.07
CA ALA A 107 13.92 2.62 8.92
C ALA A 107 15.44 2.64 8.71
N GLN A 108 16.02 1.61 8.10
CA GLN A 108 17.45 1.61 7.74
C GLN A 108 17.82 2.77 6.81
N CYS A 109 16.86 3.23 5.98
CA CYS A 109 17.02 4.37 5.08
C CYS A 109 16.05 5.54 5.40
N HIS A 110 14.90 5.24 6.00
CA HIS A 110 13.80 6.17 6.25
C HIS A 110 13.49 6.29 7.76
N GLU A 111 14.53 6.51 8.56
CA GLU A 111 14.44 6.56 10.02
C GLU A 111 13.38 7.56 10.50
N ARG A 112 13.36 8.76 9.91
CA ARG A 112 12.43 9.82 10.29
C ARG A 112 10.99 9.44 10.00
N GLU A 113 10.68 9.00 8.78
CA GLU A 113 9.33 8.61 8.39
C GLU A 113 8.83 7.41 9.20
N ALA A 114 9.71 6.44 9.49
CA ALA A 114 9.40 5.31 10.35
C ALA A 114 9.11 5.76 11.79
N ALA A 115 9.90 6.67 12.36
CA ALA A 115 9.69 7.18 13.72
C ALA A 115 8.38 7.98 13.86
N GLU A 116 8.11 8.89 12.91
CA GLU A 116 6.85 9.63 12.82
C GLU A 116 5.66 8.66 12.72
N PHE A 117 5.75 7.66 11.83
CA PHE A 117 4.69 6.68 11.68
C PHE A 117 4.47 5.83 12.95
N GLN A 118 5.54 5.37 13.61
CA GLN A 118 5.45 4.58 14.85
C GLN A 118 4.79 5.35 16.00
N ALA A 119 4.95 6.67 16.05
CA ALA A 119 4.31 7.52 17.04
C ALA A 119 2.79 7.65 16.82
N SER A 120 2.34 7.47 15.57
CA SER A 120 0.94 7.67 15.18
C SER A 120 -0.02 6.60 15.71
N HIS A 121 -1.30 6.98 15.80
CA HIS A 121 -2.38 6.01 16.05
C HIS A 121 -2.54 4.98 14.92
N HIS A 122 -2.14 5.32 13.69
CA HIS A 122 -2.16 4.40 12.55
C HIS A 122 -1.28 3.17 12.79
N ALA A 123 -0.07 3.34 13.32
CA ALA A 123 0.79 2.20 13.67
C ALA A 123 0.15 1.30 14.74
N SER A 124 -0.73 1.84 15.57
CA SER A 124 -1.42 1.09 16.64
C SER A 124 -2.77 0.50 16.20
N ALA A 125 -3.20 0.69 14.96
CA ALA A 125 -4.56 0.35 14.52
C ALA A 125 -4.89 -1.15 14.64
N GLY A 126 -3.91 -2.05 14.50
CA GLY A 126 -4.08 -3.49 14.65
C GLY A 126 -4.30 -3.96 16.09
N GLN A 127 -4.15 -3.08 17.08
CA GLN A 127 -4.48 -3.41 18.48
C GLN A 127 -5.99 -3.50 18.72
N ILE A 128 -6.82 -3.04 17.77
CA ILE A 128 -8.28 -3.15 17.85
C ILE A 128 -8.75 -4.62 17.88
N LEU A 129 -7.95 -5.55 17.38
CA LEU A 129 -8.36 -6.94 17.15
C LEU A 129 -8.67 -7.72 18.43
N GLY A 130 -8.07 -7.32 19.55
CA GLY A 130 -8.36 -7.89 20.87
C GLY A 130 -9.33 -7.06 21.70
N SER A 131 -10.05 -6.12 21.09
CA SER A 131 -10.93 -5.18 21.79
C SER A 131 -12.42 -5.45 21.51
N LEU A 132 -13.29 -4.87 22.32
CA LEU A 132 -14.75 -4.91 22.12
C LEU A 132 -15.18 -4.30 20.77
N ASP A 133 -14.35 -3.48 20.15
CA ASP A 133 -14.65 -2.89 18.85
C ASP A 133 -14.65 -3.93 17.71
N ASN A 134 -14.01 -5.09 17.90
CA ASN A 134 -13.94 -6.16 16.88
C ASN A 134 -15.08 -7.20 17.00
N VAL A 135 -15.98 -7.04 17.99
CA VAL A 135 -17.10 -7.97 18.24
C VAL A 135 -18.02 -8.10 17.03
N LEU A 136 -18.24 -7.01 16.29
CA LEU A 136 -19.09 -7.02 15.09
C LEU A 136 -18.56 -8.02 14.05
N ALA A 137 -17.28 -7.95 13.71
CA ALA A 137 -16.70 -8.77 12.64
C ALA A 137 -16.25 -10.16 13.09
N GLU A 138 -16.00 -10.36 14.38
CA GLU A 138 -15.62 -11.67 14.91
C GLU A 138 -16.80 -12.52 15.34
N VAL A 139 -17.82 -11.93 15.96
CA VAL A 139 -18.89 -12.66 16.65
C VAL A 139 -20.26 -12.44 16.00
N VAL A 140 -20.65 -11.20 15.71
CA VAL A 140 -22.01 -10.89 15.23
C VAL A 140 -22.19 -11.28 13.76
N GLU A 141 -21.34 -10.73 12.90
CA GLU A 141 -21.31 -10.99 11.45
C GLU A 141 -20.26 -12.06 11.08
N GLY A 142 -19.53 -12.54 12.09
CA GLY A 142 -18.38 -13.43 11.95
C GLY A 142 -18.57 -14.81 12.55
N PHE A 143 -17.54 -15.63 12.41
CA PHE A 143 -17.46 -16.92 13.10
C PHE A 143 -16.02 -17.16 13.55
N VAL A 144 -15.70 -16.65 14.74
CA VAL A 144 -14.45 -16.95 15.45
C VAL A 144 -14.63 -18.22 16.29
N GLU A 145 -13.62 -19.08 16.34
CA GLU A 145 -13.59 -20.25 17.22
C GLU A 145 -12.55 -20.04 18.32
N PHE A 146 -12.91 -20.40 19.55
CA PHE A 146 -12.04 -20.37 20.73
C PHE A 146 -11.86 -21.78 21.30
N ASP A 147 -10.70 -22.08 21.87
CA ASP A 147 -10.49 -23.29 22.67
C ASP A 147 -11.13 -23.15 24.07
N ALA A 148 -11.06 -24.22 24.86
CA ALA A 148 -11.59 -24.26 26.22
C ALA A 148 -10.87 -23.30 27.19
N GLN A 149 -9.71 -22.78 26.81
CA GLN A 149 -8.89 -21.82 27.57
C GLN A 149 -9.15 -20.38 27.12
N GLY A 150 -10.02 -20.16 26.13
CA GLY A 150 -10.35 -18.85 25.59
C GLY A 150 -9.35 -18.34 24.56
N ASN A 151 -8.41 -19.16 24.07
CA ASN A 151 -7.51 -18.77 23.00
C ASN A 151 -8.22 -18.90 21.64
N LYS A 152 -7.98 -17.93 20.77
CA LYS A 152 -8.51 -17.94 19.41
C LYS A 152 -7.82 -19.03 18.59
N ILE A 153 -8.59 -20.03 18.17
CA ILE A 153 -8.08 -21.16 17.36
C ILE A 153 -8.36 -20.98 15.87
N LYS A 154 -9.38 -20.19 15.51
CA LYS A 154 -9.70 -19.88 14.11
C LYS A 154 -10.21 -18.45 13.96
N ALA A 155 -9.62 -17.72 13.04
CA ALA A 155 -10.06 -16.36 12.73
C ALA A 155 -11.37 -16.35 11.96
N SER A 156 -12.24 -15.38 12.29
CA SER A 156 -13.45 -15.09 11.53
C SER A 156 -13.09 -14.69 10.09
N PRO A 157 -13.61 -15.37 9.05
CA PRO A 157 -13.36 -14.98 7.66
C PRO A 157 -13.81 -13.55 7.33
N ALA A 158 -14.87 -13.07 8.00
CA ALA A 158 -15.37 -11.70 7.89
C ALA A 158 -14.36 -10.69 8.46
N ALA A 159 -13.76 -11.00 9.62
CA ALA A 159 -12.69 -10.17 10.17
C ALA A 159 -11.46 -10.18 9.25
N VAL A 160 -11.01 -11.36 8.79
CA VAL A 160 -9.83 -11.52 7.92
C VAL A 160 -9.95 -10.73 6.62
N SER A 161 -11.12 -10.74 6.00
CA SER A 161 -11.35 -10.10 4.70
C SER A 161 -11.79 -8.63 4.80
N GLY A 162 -12.37 -8.23 5.93
CA GLY A 162 -12.85 -6.88 6.20
C GLY A 162 -11.90 -6.10 7.09
N CYS A 163 -12.09 -6.22 8.42
CA CYS A 163 -11.41 -5.40 9.42
C CYS A 163 -9.88 -5.51 9.36
N LEU A 164 -9.34 -6.73 9.23
CA LEU A 164 -7.89 -6.94 9.20
C LEU A 164 -7.22 -6.25 8.01
N GLN A 165 -7.92 -6.15 6.88
CA GLN A 165 -7.38 -5.54 5.67
C GLN A 165 -7.18 -4.03 5.81
N CYS A 166 -7.95 -3.38 6.69
CA CYS A 166 -7.83 -1.96 6.98
C CYS A 166 -6.95 -1.71 8.21
N HIS A 167 -7.23 -2.38 9.33
CA HIS A 167 -6.57 -2.13 10.62
C HIS A 167 -5.21 -2.81 10.76
N GLY A 168 -5.02 -3.97 10.12
CA GLY A 168 -3.85 -4.82 10.27
C GLY A 168 -4.21 -6.16 10.90
N ALA A 169 -3.36 -7.16 10.71
CA ALA A 169 -3.39 -8.45 11.40
C ALA A 169 -2.12 -8.61 12.27
N GLU A 170 -2.17 -9.48 13.27
CA GLU A 170 -0.96 -10.04 13.87
C GLU A 170 -0.42 -11.11 12.93
N ILE A 171 0.77 -10.90 12.36
CA ILE A 171 1.34 -11.83 11.41
C ILE A 171 1.85 -13.06 12.14
N LYS A 172 1.23 -14.19 11.85
CA LYS A 172 1.61 -15.48 12.41
C LYS A 172 2.56 -16.20 11.46
N VAL A 173 3.74 -16.50 11.98
CA VAL A 173 4.75 -17.31 11.31
C VAL A 173 4.59 -18.75 11.75
N LEU A 174 4.54 -19.66 10.78
CA LEU A 174 4.51 -21.10 10.93
C LEU A 174 5.92 -21.67 10.79
N GLU A 175 6.05 -22.99 10.81
CA GLU A 175 7.32 -23.66 10.60
C GLU A 175 8.01 -23.24 9.29
N ASN A 176 9.34 -23.13 9.34
CA ASN A 176 10.20 -22.78 8.21
C ASN A 176 9.89 -21.41 7.57
N GLY A 177 9.52 -20.42 8.37
CA GLY A 177 9.25 -19.05 7.90
C GLY A 177 7.96 -18.89 7.08
N LYS A 178 7.14 -19.94 6.99
CA LYS A 178 5.89 -19.90 6.22
C LYS A 178 4.85 -19.04 6.95
N LEU A 179 4.21 -18.12 6.23
CA LEU A 179 3.19 -17.25 6.83
C LEU A 179 1.80 -17.90 6.86
N ASP A 180 1.07 -17.73 7.96
CA ASP A 180 -0.30 -18.24 8.11
C ASP A 180 -1.25 -17.49 7.15
N PRO A 181 -1.97 -18.19 6.24
CA PRO A 181 -2.87 -17.56 5.28
C PRO A 181 -4.05 -16.81 5.91
N ALA A 182 -4.36 -17.05 7.18
CA ALA A 182 -5.36 -16.27 7.91
C ALA A 182 -4.86 -14.88 8.30
N THR A 183 -3.54 -14.66 8.28
CA THR A 183 -2.90 -13.40 8.70
C THR A 183 -2.11 -12.73 7.57
N TRP A 184 -1.76 -13.48 6.52
CA TRP A 184 -1.01 -13.00 5.36
C TRP A 184 -1.64 -13.46 4.03
N PRO A 185 -1.70 -12.62 2.98
CA PRO A 185 -1.18 -11.26 2.87
C PRO A 185 -2.00 -10.23 3.65
N ASN A 186 -1.31 -9.26 4.25
CA ASN A 186 -1.94 -8.15 4.96
C ASN A 186 -1.15 -6.84 4.78
N THR A 187 -1.88 -5.77 4.45
CA THR A 187 -1.38 -4.41 4.31
C THR A 187 -2.16 -3.42 5.18
N GLY A 188 -2.88 -3.92 6.19
CA GLY A 188 -3.60 -3.06 7.10
C GLY A 188 -2.63 -2.16 7.86
N ILE A 189 -3.06 -0.92 8.11
CA ILE A 189 -2.14 0.18 8.46
C ILE A 189 -1.37 -0.10 9.77
N GLY A 190 -1.97 -0.80 10.72
CA GLY A 190 -1.41 -1.15 12.03
C GLY A 190 -1.04 -2.63 12.20
N ARG A 191 -0.72 -3.34 11.10
CA ARG A 191 -0.24 -4.75 11.11
C ARG A 191 0.83 -5.00 12.16
N LEU A 192 0.72 -6.04 12.99
CA LEU A 192 1.77 -6.40 13.96
C LEU A 192 2.74 -7.36 13.28
N ASN A 193 4.01 -6.95 13.15
CA ASN A 193 5.01 -7.66 12.37
C ASN A 193 5.78 -8.69 13.22
N PRO A 194 6.39 -9.72 12.59
CA PRO A 194 7.15 -10.75 13.31
C PRO A 194 8.35 -10.21 14.11
N ASP A 195 8.97 -9.12 13.63
CA ASP A 195 10.08 -8.42 14.30
C ASP A 195 9.63 -7.52 15.47
N GLY A 196 8.34 -7.56 15.84
CA GLY A 196 7.72 -6.75 16.90
C GLY A 196 7.42 -5.30 16.52
N SER A 197 7.75 -4.87 15.30
CA SER A 197 7.39 -3.53 14.82
C SER A 197 5.91 -3.44 14.46
N ARG A 198 5.35 -2.23 14.45
CA ARG A 198 3.91 -2.02 14.22
C ARG A 198 3.62 -1.25 12.93
N GLY A 199 2.66 -1.73 12.18
CA GLY A 199 2.13 -1.15 10.97
C GLY A 199 2.75 -1.63 9.66
N SER A 200 2.20 -1.12 8.55
CA SER A 200 2.62 -1.48 7.19
C SER A 200 2.91 -0.22 6.37
N CYS A 201 4.17 0.01 6.04
CA CYS A 201 4.57 1.11 5.17
C CYS A 201 3.99 1.00 3.75
N SER A 202 3.55 -0.20 3.34
CA SER A 202 2.92 -0.41 2.03
C SER A 202 1.42 -0.12 2.00
N ALA A 203 0.83 0.37 3.09
CA ALA A 203 -0.60 0.69 3.16
C ALA A 203 -0.99 1.86 2.26
N CYS A 204 -0.06 2.80 2.00
CA CYS A 204 -0.35 4.00 1.21
C CYS A 204 0.36 4.11 -0.14
N HIS A 205 1.65 3.82 -0.17
CA HIS A 205 2.41 3.66 -1.41
C HIS A 205 2.71 2.16 -1.56
N LEU A 206 1.94 1.53 -2.44
CA LEU A 206 1.91 0.08 -2.56
C LEU A 206 3.27 -0.45 -3.00
N ARG A 207 3.59 -1.66 -2.54
CA ARG A 207 4.70 -2.43 -3.14
C ARG A 207 4.31 -2.85 -4.58
N HIS A 208 5.24 -2.95 -5.53
CA HIS A 208 6.69 -2.75 -5.41
C HIS A 208 7.16 -1.45 -6.09
N ASN A 209 6.26 -0.56 -6.50
CA ASN A 209 6.66 0.71 -7.12
C ASN A 209 6.88 1.85 -6.11
N PHE A 210 6.25 1.77 -4.92
CA PHE A 210 6.36 2.75 -3.83
C PHE A 210 6.15 4.20 -4.30
N SER A 211 5.12 4.41 -5.12
CA SER A 211 4.80 5.69 -5.77
C SER A 211 4.34 6.76 -4.77
N ARG A 212 4.96 7.95 -4.82
CA ARG A 212 4.53 9.09 -4.00
C ARG A 212 3.22 9.68 -4.53
N ALA A 213 3.04 9.67 -5.85
CA ALA A 213 1.79 10.10 -6.44
C ALA A 213 0.61 9.24 -5.97
N GLN A 214 0.80 7.93 -5.89
CA GLN A 214 -0.19 6.99 -5.35
C GLN A 214 -0.52 7.29 -3.89
N ALA A 215 0.49 7.47 -3.03
CA ALA A 215 0.24 7.82 -1.61
C ALA A 215 -0.48 9.16 -1.45
N ARG A 216 -0.26 10.11 -2.38
CA ARG A 216 -0.91 11.42 -2.36
C ARG A 216 -2.31 11.43 -2.98
N ALA A 217 -2.69 10.36 -3.68
CA ALA A 217 -3.99 10.24 -4.32
C ALA A 217 -5.09 9.91 -3.29
N PRO A 218 -6.26 10.57 -3.36
CA PRO A 218 -7.32 10.39 -2.38
C PRO A 218 -7.93 8.97 -2.39
N GLU A 219 -7.84 8.26 -3.52
CA GLU A 219 -8.34 6.88 -3.65
C GLU A 219 -7.65 5.93 -2.69
N ASN A 220 -6.36 6.17 -2.43
CA ASN A 220 -5.59 5.31 -1.55
C ASN A 220 -6.08 5.40 -0.10
N CYS A 221 -6.42 6.60 0.39
CA CYS A 221 -7.03 6.79 1.72
C CYS A 221 -8.43 6.15 1.79
N GLY A 222 -9.19 6.27 0.69
CA GLY A 222 -10.55 5.73 0.56
C GLY A 222 -10.63 4.20 0.59
N ARG A 223 -9.50 3.46 0.60
CA ARG A 223 -9.52 2.02 0.86
C ARG A 223 -10.04 1.68 2.26
N CYS A 224 -9.79 2.56 3.23
CA CYS A 224 -10.13 2.39 4.65
C CYS A 224 -11.02 3.51 5.20
N HIS A 225 -10.86 4.74 4.70
CA HIS A 225 -11.62 5.92 5.14
C HIS A 225 -12.87 6.13 4.28
N LEU A 226 -13.80 5.20 4.42
CA LEU A 226 -15.05 5.13 3.67
C LEU A 226 -16.15 4.53 4.54
N GLY A 227 -17.38 4.52 4.02
CA GLY A 227 -18.47 3.78 4.62
C GLY A 227 -19.15 4.52 5.78
N PRO A 228 -20.09 3.86 6.45
CA PRO A 228 -21.07 4.52 7.33
C PRO A 228 -20.48 5.05 8.65
N ASP A 229 -19.39 4.48 9.11
CA ASP A 229 -18.73 4.79 10.38
C ASP A 229 -17.76 5.96 10.27
N HIS A 230 -17.16 6.16 9.09
CA HIS A 230 -16.28 7.28 8.83
C HIS A 230 -16.17 7.59 7.31
N PRO A 231 -17.15 8.31 6.75
CA PRO A 231 -17.28 8.52 5.29
C PRO A 231 -16.38 9.64 4.76
N GLN A 232 -15.08 9.67 5.12
CA GLN A 232 -14.22 10.78 4.70
C GLN A 232 -13.97 10.82 3.20
N LYS A 233 -13.93 9.67 2.52
CA LYS A 233 -13.75 9.61 1.06
C LYS A 233 -14.95 10.22 0.34
N GLU A 234 -16.16 9.84 0.74
CA GLU A 234 -17.41 10.30 0.17
C GLU A 234 -17.58 11.81 0.41
N ILE A 235 -17.33 12.28 1.64
CA ILE A 235 -17.34 13.71 1.96
C ILE A 235 -16.32 14.48 1.10
N TYR A 236 -15.12 13.93 0.92
CA TYR A 236 -14.09 14.56 0.10
C TYR A 236 -14.51 14.65 -1.38
N GLU A 237 -15.00 13.55 -1.96
CA GLU A 237 -15.40 13.48 -3.37
C GLU A 237 -16.51 14.47 -3.71
N GLU A 238 -17.50 14.61 -2.83
CA GLU A 238 -18.63 15.54 -3.02
C GLU A 238 -18.26 17.00 -2.69
N SER A 239 -17.11 17.23 -2.07
CA SER A 239 -16.64 18.58 -1.77
C SER A 239 -16.10 19.30 -3.02
N LYS A 240 -16.09 20.64 -2.97
CA LYS A 240 -15.40 21.45 -4.00
C LYS A 240 -13.92 21.12 -4.14
N HIS A 241 -13.26 20.63 -3.08
CA HIS A 241 -11.86 20.21 -3.16
C HIS A 241 -11.70 18.94 -3.99
N GLY A 242 -12.51 17.91 -3.74
CA GLY A 242 -12.50 16.66 -4.50
C GLY A 242 -12.84 16.89 -5.97
N ILE A 243 -13.89 17.67 -6.25
CA ILE A 243 -14.28 18.05 -7.61
C ILE A 243 -13.14 18.79 -8.33
N ALA A 244 -12.50 19.76 -7.67
CA ALA A 244 -11.39 20.51 -8.26
C ALA A 244 -10.16 19.62 -8.53
N PHE A 245 -9.83 18.69 -7.63
CA PHE A 245 -8.76 17.72 -7.83
C PHE A 245 -9.08 16.82 -9.04
N ALA A 246 -10.27 16.23 -9.09
CA ALA A 246 -10.70 15.38 -10.18
C ALA A 246 -10.65 16.11 -11.54
N ALA A 247 -11.11 17.36 -11.60
CA ALA A 247 -11.07 18.19 -12.80
C ALA A 247 -9.63 18.53 -13.27
N ASN A 248 -8.64 18.46 -12.38
CA ASN A 248 -7.25 18.80 -12.66
C ASN A 248 -6.30 17.60 -12.59
N ARG A 249 -6.83 16.38 -12.44
CA ARG A 249 -6.06 15.17 -12.13
C ARG A 249 -4.93 14.92 -13.12
N SER A 250 -5.20 15.01 -14.42
CA SER A 250 -4.20 14.80 -15.47
C SER A 250 -3.05 15.80 -15.44
N ARG A 251 -3.28 17.02 -14.92
CA ARG A 251 -2.24 18.03 -14.71
C ARG A 251 -1.44 17.75 -13.44
N PHE A 252 -2.08 17.24 -12.39
CA PHE A 252 -1.45 17.04 -11.07
C PHE A 252 -0.67 15.73 -10.95
N GLU A 253 -1.21 14.61 -11.42
CA GLU A 253 -0.61 13.28 -11.21
C GLU A 253 0.87 13.18 -11.60
N PRO A 254 1.33 13.71 -12.76
CA PRO A 254 2.74 13.64 -13.12
C PRO A 254 3.66 14.38 -12.14
N MET A 255 3.18 15.47 -11.53
CA MET A 255 3.94 16.30 -10.59
C MET A 255 3.85 15.77 -9.15
N MET A 256 2.84 14.95 -8.84
CA MET A 256 2.68 14.35 -7.52
C MET A 256 3.73 13.29 -7.23
N GLU A 257 4.57 12.89 -8.19
CA GLU A 257 5.76 12.09 -7.91
C GLU A 257 6.92 12.89 -7.35
N GLU A 258 6.88 14.23 -7.36
CA GLU A 258 8.02 15.05 -6.91
C GLU A 258 8.26 14.97 -5.39
N LYS A 259 9.47 15.31 -4.93
CA LYS A 259 9.76 15.37 -3.49
C LYS A 259 8.84 16.36 -2.77
N GLU A 260 8.63 17.52 -3.37
CA GLU A 260 7.74 18.55 -2.85
C GLU A 260 6.37 18.52 -3.53
N TRP A 261 5.32 18.75 -2.73
CA TRP A 261 3.95 18.91 -3.21
C TRP A 261 3.22 19.89 -2.31
N ILE A 262 3.48 21.18 -2.55
CA ILE A 262 3.14 22.29 -1.66
C ILE A 262 2.02 23.16 -2.27
N PRO A 263 0.92 23.41 -1.54
CA PRO A 263 -0.14 24.32 -1.98
C PRO A 263 0.40 25.72 -2.32
N GLY A 264 -0.07 26.30 -3.42
CA GLY A 264 0.35 27.62 -3.90
C GLY A 264 1.71 27.65 -4.61
N LYS A 265 2.51 26.59 -4.52
CA LYS A 265 3.77 26.41 -5.28
C LYS A 265 3.59 25.43 -6.44
N HIS A 266 2.97 24.28 -6.17
CA HIS A 266 2.84 23.19 -7.15
C HIS A 266 1.41 23.04 -7.70
N PHE A 267 0.41 23.46 -6.93
CA PHE A 267 -0.99 23.45 -7.33
C PHE A 267 -1.75 24.58 -6.63
N GLU A 268 -2.78 25.09 -7.29
CA GLU A 268 -3.57 26.23 -6.83
C GLU A 268 -4.91 25.85 -6.20
N GLN A 269 -5.42 24.64 -6.46
CA GLN A 269 -6.69 24.13 -5.94
C GLN A 269 -6.72 22.61 -5.93
N GLY A 270 -7.77 22.03 -5.35
CA GLY A 270 -7.93 20.58 -5.26
C GLY A 270 -6.91 19.91 -4.32
N PRO A 271 -6.76 20.38 -3.06
CA PRO A 271 -5.93 19.66 -2.09
C PRO A 271 -6.49 18.26 -1.86
N THR A 272 -5.64 17.25 -1.75
CA THR A 272 -6.04 15.87 -1.42
C THR A 272 -5.98 15.61 0.08
N CYS A 273 -6.45 14.44 0.52
CA CYS A 273 -6.34 13.98 1.91
C CYS A 273 -4.90 14.13 2.44
N SER A 274 -3.92 13.65 1.66
CA SER A 274 -2.50 13.71 2.03
C SER A 274 -2.01 15.14 2.22
N VAL A 275 -2.44 16.10 1.38
CA VAL A 275 -2.02 17.51 1.46
C VAL A 275 -2.38 18.10 2.82
N CYS A 276 -3.62 17.89 3.27
CA CYS A 276 -4.11 18.45 4.52
C CYS A 276 -3.50 17.74 5.74
N HIS A 277 -3.49 16.41 5.72
CA HIS A 277 -3.18 15.63 6.92
C HIS A 277 -1.70 15.26 7.09
N MET A 278 -0.90 15.29 6.03
CA MET A 278 0.50 14.81 6.06
C MET A 278 1.47 15.73 5.31
N GLY A 279 1.02 16.37 4.23
CA GLY A 279 1.83 17.06 3.24
C GLY A 279 2.45 18.35 3.77
N ALA A 280 3.61 18.72 3.23
CA ALA A 280 4.25 19.97 3.58
C ALA A 280 3.46 21.18 3.10
N THR A 281 3.51 22.27 3.87
CA THR A 281 3.09 23.61 3.44
C THR A 281 4.29 24.54 3.46
N LYS A 282 4.08 25.85 3.21
CA LYS A 282 5.16 26.85 3.36
C LYS A 282 5.77 26.86 4.78
N ASN A 283 4.96 26.58 5.80
CA ASN A 283 5.33 26.76 7.20
C ASN A 283 5.30 25.46 8.02
N LEU A 284 4.86 24.34 7.42
CA LEU A 284 4.75 23.05 8.10
C LEU A 284 5.49 21.97 7.31
N PRO A 285 6.37 21.19 7.93
CA PRO A 285 7.04 20.07 7.26
C PRO A 285 6.06 18.93 6.96
N ILE A 286 6.49 18.01 6.09
CA ILE A 286 5.81 16.73 5.90
C ILE A 286 5.95 15.85 7.15
N THR A 287 4.90 15.12 7.50
CA THR A 287 4.88 14.19 8.63
C THR A 287 4.19 12.87 8.26
N HIS A 288 4.65 11.75 8.79
CA HIS A 288 3.94 10.46 8.77
C HIS A 288 3.10 10.20 10.02
N ASP A 289 3.08 11.12 10.99
CA ASP A 289 2.12 11.12 12.08
C ASP A 289 0.90 11.97 11.72
N VAL A 290 -0.14 11.31 11.18
CA VAL A 290 -1.41 11.96 10.83
C VAL A 290 -2.12 12.59 12.03
N GLY A 291 -1.79 12.17 13.26
CA GLY A 291 -2.39 12.65 14.49
C GLY A 291 -1.95 14.07 14.85
N GLU A 292 -0.77 14.51 14.41
CA GLU A 292 -0.21 15.82 14.73
C GLU A 292 -1.08 17.00 14.25
N ARG A 293 -1.95 16.78 13.27
CA ARG A 293 -2.77 17.82 12.64
C ARG A 293 -4.24 17.76 13.01
N ILE A 294 -4.62 16.91 13.97
CA ILE A 294 -6.01 16.73 14.37
C ILE A 294 -6.30 17.57 15.62
N SER A 295 -7.37 18.36 15.59
CA SER A 295 -7.85 19.11 16.76
C SER A 295 -9.05 18.45 17.45
N TRP A 296 -9.80 17.62 16.73
CA TRP A 296 -11.00 16.93 17.23
C TRP A 296 -10.94 15.44 16.93
N THR A 297 -11.27 14.60 17.92
CA THR A 297 -11.58 13.20 17.66
C THR A 297 -13.05 13.08 17.20
N LEU A 298 -13.26 12.49 16.03
CA LEU A 298 -14.59 12.24 15.46
C LEU A 298 -15.10 10.82 15.71
N ARG A 299 -14.28 9.98 16.36
CA ARG A 299 -14.63 8.60 16.71
C ARG A 299 -15.78 8.47 17.73
N PRO A 300 -15.82 9.24 18.84
CA PRO A 300 -16.89 9.11 19.83
C PRO A 300 -18.23 9.66 19.30
N PRO A 301 -19.38 9.23 19.85
CA PRO A 301 -20.70 9.74 19.47
C PRO A 301 -20.85 11.26 19.61
N VAL A 302 -20.10 11.85 20.54
CA VAL A 302 -19.95 13.30 20.69
C VAL A 302 -18.49 13.64 20.51
N SER A 303 -18.17 14.43 19.49
CA SER A 303 -16.79 14.82 19.21
C SER A 303 -16.21 15.66 20.36
N GLU A 304 -14.97 15.37 20.72
CA GLU A 304 -14.22 16.09 21.74
C GLU A 304 -12.93 16.63 21.14
N LYS A 305 -12.45 17.77 21.66
CA LYS A 305 -11.11 18.24 21.29
C LYS A 305 -10.06 17.31 21.87
N ILE A 306 -9.02 17.03 21.09
CA ILE A 306 -7.95 16.12 21.49
C ILE A 306 -7.24 16.64 22.75
N ASP A 307 -7.01 17.95 22.83
CA ASP A 307 -6.35 18.56 23.99
C ASP A 307 -7.17 18.39 25.27
N ALA A 308 -8.48 18.67 25.22
CA ALA A 308 -9.38 18.49 26.35
C ALA A 308 -9.46 17.02 26.81
N ALA A 309 -9.59 16.07 25.88
CA ALA A 309 -9.63 14.65 26.18
C ALA A 309 -8.30 14.16 26.81
N ALA A 310 -7.17 14.61 26.27
CA ALA A 310 -5.85 14.27 26.77
C ALA A 310 -5.56 14.86 28.15
N ILE A 311 -5.92 16.13 28.38
CA ILE A 311 -5.81 16.80 29.69
C ILE A 311 -6.63 16.05 30.74
N LYS A 312 -7.87 15.68 30.42
CA LYS A 312 -8.74 14.88 31.32
C LYS A 312 -8.13 13.52 31.65
N ALA A 313 -7.39 12.93 30.70
CA ALA A 313 -6.65 11.68 30.89
C ALA A 313 -5.25 11.88 31.54
N GLY A 314 -4.92 13.08 32.01
CA GLY A 314 -3.64 13.38 32.66
C GLY A 314 -2.44 13.43 31.73
N LYS A 315 -2.65 13.52 30.41
CA LYS A 315 -1.57 13.61 29.41
C LYS A 315 -1.17 15.06 29.18
N ARG A 316 0.14 15.30 29.05
CA ARG A 316 0.67 16.59 28.59
C ARG A 316 0.52 16.67 27.07
N VAL A 317 -0.16 17.71 26.61
CA VAL A 317 -0.40 17.98 25.18
C VAL A 317 -0.10 19.43 24.88
N LYS A 318 0.41 19.70 23.68
CA LYS A 318 0.51 21.06 23.14
C LYS A 318 -0.91 21.49 22.75
N SER A 319 -1.34 22.69 23.17
CA SER A 319 -2.66 23.19 22.74
C SER A 319 -2.66 23.36 21.22
N TRP A 320 -3.80 23.08 20.57
CA TRP A 320 -3.96 23.42 19.16
C TRP A 320 -4.04 24.94 18.92
N GLN A 321 -4.22 25.73 19.98
CA GLN A 321 -4.26 27.20 19.95
C GLN A 321 -2.86 27.84 20.07
N ASP A 322 -1.86 27.08 20.50
CA ASP A 322 -0.47 27.52 20.76
C ASP A 322 0.50 27.09 19.63
#